data_AF-A0A6B3IJN4-F1
#
_entry.id   AF-A0A6B3IJN4-F1
#
_cell.length_a   1.000
_cell.length_b   1.000
_cell.length_c   1.000
_cell.angle_alpha   90.00
_cell.angle_beta   90.00
_cell.angle_gamma   90.00
#
_symmetry.space_group_name_H-M   'P 1'
#
loop_
_entity.id
_entity.type
_entity.pdbx_description
1 polymer ?
#
loop_
_entity_poly.entity_id
_entity_poly.type
_entity_poly.pdbx_seq_one_letter_code
_entity_poly.pdbx_strand_id
1 'polypeptide(L)'
;DASLIGETFLGHTEEALRGETFTETYTGTLGPSIRVVTPVRDGREIIGLVSAGITVDRVSSQVREQLGALALAAGGALALGGIGTYVINARLRRHTHGMNAAELSRLHDYHQA
;
A
#
# COMPACT_ATOMS: atom_id res chain seq x y z
N ASP A 1 7.31 -27.96 -5.98
CA ASP A 1 8.54 -28.54 -6.52
C ASP A 1 8.67 -29.94 -5.93
N ALA A 2 8.70 -30.98 -6.76
CA ALA A 2 8.76 -32.36 -6.28
C ALA A 2 10.15 -32.75 -5.78
N SER A 3 11.19 -31.97 -6.12
CA SER A 3 12.58 -32.22 -5.72
C SER A 3 12.84 -32.05 -4.22
N LEU A 4 11.93 -31.39 -3.49
CA LEU A 4 12.06 -31.12 -2.05
C LEU A 4 11.39 -32.18 -1.17
N ILE A 5 10.86 -33.26 -1.76
CA ILE A 5 10.22 -34.33 -0.98
C ILE A 5 11.31 -35.16 -0.29
N GLY A 6 11.18 -35.32 1.03
CA GLY A 6 12.16 -36.03 1.88
C GLY A 6 13.23 -35.14 2.49
N GLU A 7 13.32 -33.88 2.05
CA GLU A 7 14.20 -32.88 2.65
C GLU A 7 13.62 -32.34 3.97
N THR A 8 14.50 -31.80 4.82
CA THR A 8 14.10 -31.19 6.09
C THR A 8 13.25 -29.95 5.86
N PHE A 9 12.12 -29.86 6.56
CA PHE A 9 11.27 -28.68 6.53
C PHE A 9 12.02 -27.44 7.06
N LEU A 10 12.01 -26.36 6.28
CA LEU A 10 12.60 -25.08 6.65
C LEU A 10 11.52 -24.15 7.23
N GLY A 11 11.55 -23.96 8.54
CA GLY A 11 10.63 -23.12 9.31
C GLY A 11 10.55 -23.59 10.76
N HIS A 12 9.73 -22.93 11.59
CA HIS A 12 9.52 -23.37 12.96
C HIS A 12 8.49 -24.51 13.02
N THR A 13 8.66 -25.41 13.97
CA THR A 13 7.75 -26.56 14.17
C THR A 13 7.41 -26.79 15.64
N GLU A 14 8.03 -26.06 16.56
CA GLU A 14 8.04 -26.34 17.99
C GLU A 14 6.63 -26.27 18.60
N GLU A 15 5.88 -25.23 18.28
CA GLU A 15 4.47 -25.03 18.65
C GLU A 15 3.60 -26.17 18.11
N ALA A 16 3.77 -26.52 16.83
CA ALA A 16 2.96 -27.56 16.20
C ALA A 16 3.25 -28.94 16.77
N LEU A 17 4.51 -29.22 17.15
CA LEU A 17 4.88 -30.44 17.89
C LEU A 17 4.27 -30.49 19.30
N ARG A 18 3.97 -29.34 19.91
CA ARG A 18 3.19 -29.26 21.17
C ARG A 18 1.69 -29.38 20.95
N GLY A 19 1.25 -29.46 19.68
CA GLY A 19 -0.16 -29.57 19.33
C GLY A 19 -0.84 -28.24 19.00
N GLU A 20 -0.10 -27.14 18.91
CA GLU A 20 -0.65 -25.81 18.68
C GLU A 20 -0.63 -25.46 17.19
N THR A 21 -1.73 -24.90 16.70
CA THR A 21 -1.75 -24.31 15.35
C THR A 21 -1.26 -22.88 15.46
N PHE A 22 -0.24 -22.52 14.69
CA PHE A 22 0.32 -21.17 14.71
C PHE A 22 0.54 -20.63 13.30
N THR A 23 0.66 -19.31 13.22
CA THR A 23 0.94 -18.58 11.98
C THR A 23 2.31 -17.94 12.08
N GLU A 24 3.12 -18.09 11.04
CA GLU A 24 4.45 -17.52 10.97
C GLU A 24 4.65 -16.76 9.66
N THR A 25 5.41 -15.66 9.72
CA THR A 25 5.99 -15.04 8.53
C THR A 25 7.43 -15.52 8.38
N TYR A 26 7.67 -16.38 7.38
CA TYR A 26 8.99 -16.95 7.12
C TYR A 26 9.39 -16.77 5.65
N THR A 27 10.67 -16.48 5.43
CA THR A 27 11.26 -16.39 4.10
C THR A 27 11.73 -17.77 3.66
N GLY A 28 10.92 -18.44 2.83
CA GLY A 28 11.27 -19.73 2.24
C GLY A 28 12.01 -19.58 0.91
N THR A 29 12.17 -20.68 0.19
CA THR A 29 12.81 -20.73 -1.15
C THR A 29 12.07 -19.94 -2.23
N LEU A 30 10.83 -19.52 -1.97
CA LEU A 30 9.98 -18.74 -2.88
C LEU A 30 9.78 -17.28 -2.40
N GLY A 31 10.59 -16.80 -1.45
CA GLY A 31 10.47 -15.46 -0.86
C GLY A 31 9.65 -15.41 0.44
N PRO A 32 9.35 -14.21 0.96
CA PRO A 32 8.56 -14.04 2.18
C PRO A 32 7.18 -14.68 2.04
N SER A 33 6.77 -15.49 3.00
CA SER A 33 5.48 -16.18 2.99
C SER A 33 4.84 -16.14 4.37
N ILE A 34 3.53 -15.91 4.41
CA ILE A 34 2.74 -16.14 5.62
C ILE A 34 2.23 -17.57 5.55
N ARG A 35 2.58 -18.37 6.54
CA ARG A 35 2.29 -19.80 6.61
C ARG A 35 1.58 -20.13 7.90
N VAL A 36 0.60 -21.01 7.83
CA VAL A 36 0.00 -21.65 8.99
C VAL A 36 0.58 -23.05 9.09
N VAL A 37 1.06 -23.42 10.27
CA VAL A 37 1.54 -24.78 10.57
C VAL A 37 0.59 -25.40 11.58
N THR A 38 0.11 -26.60 11.28
CA THR A 38 -0.85 -27.32 12.12
C THR A 38 -0.47 -28.78 12.29
N PRO A 39 -0.62 -29.36 13.49
CA PRO A 39 -0.44 -30.80 13.70
C PRO A 39 -1.57 -31.63 13.10
N VAL A 40 -1.21 -32.81 12.60
CA VAL A 40 -2.12 -33.90 12.22
C VAL A 40 -2.14 -34.91 13.35
N ARG A 41 -3.33 -35.34 13.77
CA ARG A 41 -3.51 -36.22 14.92
C ARG A 41 -4.15 -37.55 14.55
N ASP A 42 -3.71 -38.60 15.21
CA ASP A 42 -4.44 -39.87 15.36
C ASP A 42 -4.79 -40.06 16.85
N GLY A 43 -6.06 -39.88 17.19
CA GLY A 43 -6.50 -39.78 18.58
C GLY A 43 -5.82 -38.63 19.33
N ARG A 44 -4.98 -38.97 20.33
CA ARG A 44 -4.21 -37.99 21.13
C ARG A 44 -2.76 -37.82 20.65
N GLU A 45 -2.32 -38.65 19.71
CA GLU A 45 -0.96 -38.65 19.19
C GLU A 45 -0.85 -37.71 17.99
N ILE A 46 0.26 -36.97 17.91
CA ILE A 46 0.59 -36.14 16.74
C ILE A 46 1.44 -37.00 15.80
N ILE A 47 0.90 -37.31 14.63
CA ILE A 47 1.51 -38.22 13.64
C ILE A 47 2.19 -37.48 12.48
N GLY A 48 2.05 -36.15 12.43
CA GLY A 48 2.66 -35.33 11.39
C GLY A 48 2.30 -33.86 11.51
N LEU A 49 2.90 -33.03 10.68
CA LEU A 49 2.64 -31.59 10.60
C LEU A 49 2.30 -31.21 9.16
N VAL A 50 1.40 -30.25 8.98
CA VAL A 50 1.06 -29.67 7.68
C VAL A 50 1.30 -28.17 7.74
N SER A 51 2.05 -27.65 6.77
CA SER A 51 2.24 -26.21 6.58
C SER A 51 1.59 -25.78 5.27
N ALA A 52 0.69 -24.80 5.33
CA ALA A 52 0.07 -24.18 4.16
C ALA A 52 0.27 -22.67 4.24
N GLY A 53 0.71 -22.06 3.15
CA GLY A 53 0.88 -20.61 3.12
C GLY A 53 0.84 -20.01 1.75
N ILE A 54 0.68 -18.70 1.73
CA ILE A 54 0.65 -17.87 0.54
C ILE A 54 1.89 -16.98 0.52
N THR A 55 2.54 -16.88 -0.64
CA THR A 55 3.68 -15.99 -0.82
C THR A 55 3.19 -14.54 -0.71
N VAL A 56 3.93 -13.70 0.02
CA VAL A 56 3.63 -12.27 0.17
C VAL A 56 3.63 -11.55 -1.18
N ASP A 57 4.44 -12.01 -2.15
CA ASP A 57 4.45 -11.47 -3.51
C ASP A 57 3.10 -11.57 -4.23
N ARG A 58 2.34 -12.67 -4.02
CA ARG A 58 0.98 -12.79 -4.56
C ARG A 58 -0.01 -11.81 -3.94
N VAL A 59 0.18 -11.45 -2.68
CA VAL A 59 -0.65 -10.44 -2.01
C VAL A 59 -0.29 -9.05 -2.53
N SER A 60 0.99 -8.79 -2.75
CA SER A 60 1.48 -7.48 -3.19
C SER A 60 1.08 -7.11 -4.62
N SER A 61 0.92 -8.08 -5.52
CA SER A 61 0.54 -7.82 -6.91
C SER A 61 -0.92 -7.35 -7.01
N GLN A 62 -1.82 -8.01 -6.27
CA GLN A 62 -3.24 -7.66 -6.24
C GLN A 62 -3.49 -6.30 -5.58
N VAL A 63 -2.70 -5.95 -4.56
CA VAL A 63 -2.76 -4.63 -3.90
C VAL A 63 -2.20 -3.52 -4.80
N ARG A 64 -1.11 -3.78 -5.54
CA ARG A 64 -0.50 -2.80 -6.44
C ARG A 64 -1.42 -2.36 -7.58
N GLU A 65 -2.20 -3.28 -8.13
CA GLU A 65 -3.14 -2.95 -9.22
C GLU A 65 -4.25 -2.02 -8.74
N GLN A 66 -4.82 -2.27 -7.55
CA GLN A 66 -5.85 -1.41 -6.95
C GLN A 66 -5.29 -0.03 -6.59
N LEU A 67 -4.08 0.03 -6.03
CA LEU A 67 -3.41 1.29 -5.71
C LEU A 67 -3.04 2.07 -6.98
N GLY A 68 -2.71 1.39 -8.08
CA GLY A 68 -2.41 2.02 -9.36
C GLY A 68 -3.61 2.79 -9.93
N ALA A 69 -4.79 2.15 -9.94
CA ALA A 69 -6.01 2.81 -10.39
C ALA A 69 -6.39 4.02 -9.52
N LEU A 70 -6.25 3.88 -8.19
CA LEU A 70 -6.49 4.98 -7.25
C LEU A 70 -5.51 6.13 -7.45
N ALA A 71 -4.22 5.84 -7.62
CA ALA A 71 -3.18 6.84 -7.85
C ALA A 71 -3.39 7.59 -9.18
N LEU A 72 -3.80 6.88 -10.24
CA LEU A 72 -4.16 7.49 -11.51
C LEU A 72 -5.36 8.43 -11.38
N ALA A 73 -6.43 8.00 -10.69
CA ALA A 73 -7.60 8.83 -10.47
C ALA A 73 -7.27 10.08 -9.62
N ALA A 74 -6.55 9.90 -8.52
CA ALA A 74 -6.11 11.00 -7.66
C ALA A 74 -5.18 11.97 -8.42
N GLY A 75 -4.21 11.45 -9.16
CA GLY A 75 -3.32 12.24 -10.00
C GLY A 75 -4.07 13.03 -11.08
N GLY A 76 -5.04 12.39 -11.73
CA GLY A 76 -5.91 13.04 -12.73
C GLY A 76 -6.76 14.16 -12.13
N ALA A 77 -7.39 13.92 -10.97
CA ALA A 77 -8.18 14.93 -10.27
C ALA A 77 -7.33 16.14 -9.84
N LEU A 78 -6.13 15.88 -9.30
CA LEU A 78 -5.19 16.94 -8.91
C LEU A 78 -4.68 17.74 -10.12
N ALA A 79 -4.35 17.07 -11.23
CA ALA A 79 -3.92 17.73 -12.45
C ALA A 79 -5.03 18.62 -13.03
N LEU A 80 -6.27 18.13 -13.09
CA LEU A 80 -7.42 18.91 -13.55
C LEU A 80 -7.68 20.13 -12.66
N GLY A 81 -7.65 19.96 -11.34
CA GLY A 81 -7.79 21.07 -10.39
C GLY A 81 -6.67 22.10 -10.51
N GLY A 82 -5.43 21.65 -10.67
CA GLY A 82 -4.25 22.50 -10.85
C GLY A 82 -4.30 23.29 -12.16
N ILE A 83 -4.61 22.62 -13.27
CA ILE A 83 -4.77 23.26 -14.60
C ILE A 83 -5.92 24.26 -14.56
N GLY A 84 -7.08 23.89 -14.00
CA GLY A 84 -8.23 24.77 -13.87
C GLY A 84 -7.90 26.03 -13.08
N THR A 85 -7.30 25.86 -11.89
CA THR A 85 -6.87 26.97 -11.04
C THR A 85 -5.86 27.87 -11.75
N TYR A 86 -4.86 27.27 -12.42
CA TYR A 86 -3.86 28.00 -13.17
C TYR A 86 -4.48 28.80 -14.33
N VAL A 87 -5.36 28.19 -15.12
CA VAL A 87 -6.03 28.85 -16.26
C VAL A 87 -6.91 30.00 -15.77
N ILE A 88 -7.68 29.80 -14.70
CA ILE A 88 -8.51 30.85 -14.10
C ILE A 88 -7.62 32.01 -13.62
N ASN A 89 -6.57 31.74 -12.86
CA ASN A 89 -5.66 32.76 -12.37
C ASN A 89 -4.94 33.49 -13.52
N ALA A 90 -4.49 32.77 -14.54
CA ALA A 90 -3.85 33.34 -15.72
C ALA A 90 -4.84 34.19 -16.55
N ARG A 91 -6.10 33.76 -16.64
CA ARG A 91 -7.16 34.50 -17.35
C ARG A 91 -7.53 35.77 -16.58
N LEU A 92 -7.71 35.68 -15.27
CA LEU A 92 -7.90 36.85 -14.42
C LEU A 92 -6.72 37.81 -14.60
N ARG A 93 -5.49 37.36 -14.42
CA ARG A 93 -4.29 38.21 -14.57
C ARG A 93 -4.16 38.86 -15.96
N ARG A 94 -4.59 38.19 -17.03
CA ARG A 94 -4.64 38.78 -18.39
C ARG A 94 -5.73 39.83 -18.54
N HIS A 95 -6.92 39.62 -17.98
CA HIS A 95 -8.01 40.60 -18.04
C HIS A 95 -7.76 41.79 -17.11
N THR A 96 -7.12 41.58 -15.96
CA THR A 96 -6.75 42.66 -15.02
C THR A 96 -5.48 43.42 -15.44
N HIS A 97 -4.91 43.17 -16.63
CA HIS A 97 -3.76 43.93 -17.18
C HIS A 97 -2.58 44.11 -16.20
N GLY A 98 -2.34 43.15 -15.29
CA GLY A 98 -1.26 43.29 -14.31
C GLY A 98 -1.42 44.46 -13.33
N MET A 99 -2.64 44.87 -12.99
CA MET A 99 -2.87 45.77 -11.85
C MET A 99 -2.49 45.03 -10.57
N ASN A 100 -1.27 45.33 -10.14
CA ASN A 100 -0.60 44.83 -8.97
C ASN A 100 -1.50 45.08 -7.74
N ALA A 101 -1.73 44.05 -6.92
CA ALA A 101 -2.36 44.20 -5.61
C ALA A 101 -1.58 45.13 -4.65
N ALA A 102 -0.43 45.67 -5.10
CA ALA A 102 0.33 46.70 -4.39
C ALA A 102 -0.19 48.14 -4.59
N GLU A 103 -1.10 48.42 -5.52
CA GLU A 103 -1.60 49.80 -5.76
C GLU A 103 -2.91 50.12 -5.00
N LEU A 104 -3.47 49.18 -4.24
CA LEU A 104 -4.67 49.41 -3.41
C LEU A 104 -4.36 50.08 -2.05
N SER A 105 -3.09 50.22 -1.68
CA SER A 105 -2.68 50.91 -0.43
C SER A 105 -2.49 52.43 -0.56
N ARG A 106 -2.69 53.04 -1.74
CA ARG A 106 -2.55 54.50 -1.93
C ARG A 106 -3.85 55.23 -2.26
N LEU A 107 -4.98 54.71 -1.78
CA LEU A 107 -6.26 55.43 -1.87
C LEU A 107 -7.06 55.34 -0.57
N HIS A 108 -6.35 55.41 0.56
CA HIS A 108 -6.96 55.63 1.87
C HIS A 108 -6.34 56.82 2.64
N ASP A 109 -5.60 57.69 1.94
CA ASP A 109 -4.93 58.83 2.57
C ASP A 109 -5.32 60.19 1.94
N TYR A 110 -6.54 60.27 1.39
CA TYR A 110 -7.09 61.55 0.93
C TYR A 110 -8.55 61.79 1.32
N HIS A 111 -9.02 61.13 2.38
CA HIS A 111 -10.38 61.34 2.87
C HIS A 111 -10.51 61.40 4.39
N GLN A 112 -9.70 62.26 5.01
CA GLN A 112 -10.10 63.14 6.13
C GLN A 112 -9.34 64.46 5.91
N ALA A 113 -9.96 65.44 5.24
CA ALA A 113 -10.75 66.52 5.83
C ALA A 113 -9.90 67.45 6.71
#